data_AF-A0A833WLB8-F1
#
_entry.id   AF-A0A833WLB8-F1
#
_cell.length_a   1.000
_cell.length_b   1.000
_cell.length_c   1.000
_cell.angle_alpha   90.00
_cell.angle_beta   90.00
_cell.angle_gamma   90.00
#
_symmetry.space_group_name_H-M   'P 1'
#
loop_
_entity.id
_entity.type
_entity.pdbx_description
1 polymer ?
#
loop_
_entity_poly.entity_id
_entity_poly.type
_entity_poly.pdbx_seq_one_letter_code
_entity_poly.pdbx_strand_id
1 'polypeptide(L)'
;MNPRANQSYHAVVLTLVALLVCVSAGSILSELNSMKISANRFDTRVRRYLRAPDLTTEDRAFDALGLTKLKDVATTGTQKLQKLASNAKTKMTSNNQQATDKLFKKLKVGKVEQNIFESSQFKQWAASVAKSYKKNPEAGDFAMVSTLSSRYGDDVLASMVVTAKSSQTIDPSLENKLMSSLLTKWQTEARTTDDVFKLLKLDIDEVNLLKNPVLSTWISYGHRVGGKSPYEELFTKLIARYDDEGLAKMIITAKDDKVVSFIRTDMTNKLFEKWQSSGKTATDASNILKLNEEGASLLKNPTLPIWISYVYSLKQNPYELLLLKFKAHHTDASVARVIASAKSDQNSIIIVQNMQRTQIESWLKAGKSDEELFKLLELNKAGDQVLEDPLWRTWVAYLKNLKGDADNRMYSVLKTQLGEEQLTKIITRAKTVGRTKATATKLELQVWEPTVEADDVL
;
A
#
# COMPACT_ATOMS: atom_id res chain seq x y z
N MET A 1 33.70 51.46 -4.51
CA MET A 1 33.16 50.07 -4.54
C MET A 1 34.32 49.12 -4.28
N ASN A 2 34.30 48.37 -3.17
CA ASN A 2 35.43 47.59 -2.67
C ASN A 2 35.27 46.10 -3.06
N PRO A 3 36.18 45.50 -3.86
CA PRO A 3 36.04 44.13 -4.39
C PRO A 3 36.18 43.02 -3.33
N ARG A 4 36.50 43.35 -2.07
CA ARG A 4 36.62 42.37 -0.98
C ARG A 4 35.27 41.86 -0.44
N ALA A 5 34.16 42.55 -0.69
CA ALA A 5 32.84 42.09 -0.22
C ALA A 5 32.29 40.89 -1.03
N ASN A 6 32.67 40.73 -2.30
CA ASN A 6 32.17 39.65 -3.16
C ASN A 6 32.89 38.31 -2.94
N GLN A 7 34.12 38.31 -2.40
CA GLN A 7 34.82 37.07 -2.05
C GLN A 7 34.29 36.45 -0.75
N SER A 8 33.77 37.27 0.17
CA SER A 8 33.16 36.81 1.43
C SER A 8 31.86 36.05 1.20
N TYR A 9 31.02 36.50 0.25
CA TYR A 9 29.77 35.81 -0.11
C TYR A 9 30.01 34.45 -0.75
N HIS A 10 31.00 34.32 -1.64
CA HIS A 10 31.34 33.03 -2.24
C HIS A 10 31.91 32.03 -1.23
N ALA A 11 32.72 32.49 -0.27
CA ALA A 11 33.28 31.64 0.78
C ALA A 11 32.20 31.15 1.77
N VAL A 12 31.22 31.99 2.11
CA VAL A 12 30.08 31.65 2.99
C VAL A 12 29.11 30.68 2.28
N VAL A 13 28.87 30.85 0.98
CA VAL A 13 28.04 29.93 0.17
C VAL A 13 28.72 28.57 0.00
N LEU A 14 30.04 28.52 -0.20
CA LEU A 14 30.80 27.27 -0.28
C LEU A 14 30.83 26.48 1.04
N THR A 15 30.89 27.16 2.18
CA THR A 15 30.84 26.51 3.51
C THR A 15 29.44 26.02 3.86
N LEU A 16 28.38 26.73 3.47
CA LEU A 16 26.99 26.26 3.60
C LEU A 16 26.70 25.03 2.72
N VAL A 17 27.23 24.98 1.50
CA VAL A 17 27.11 23.81 0.60
C VAL A 17 27.85 22.59 1.16
N ALA A 18 29.03 22.77 1.77
CA ALA A 18 29.76 21.68 2.40
C ALA A 18 29.03 21.10 3.65
N LEU A 19 28.39 21.96 4.45
CA LEU A 19 27.59 21.54 5.61
C LEU A 19 26.29 20.82 5.20
N LEU A 20 25.60 21.26 4.14
CA LEU A 20 24.42 20.57 3.59
C LEU A 20 24.75 19.17 3.04
N VAL A 21 25.95 18.99 2.49
CA VAL A 21 26.39 17.73 1.84
C VAL A 21 26.78 16.65 2.86
N CYS A 22 27.29 17.01 4.04
CA CYS A 22 27.50 16.05 5.13
C CYS A 22 26.17 15.55 5.73
N VAL A 23 25.14 16.41 5.75
CA VAL A 23 23.80 16.05 6.22
C VAL A 23 23.12 15.07 5.24
N SER A 24 23.32 15.22 3.92
CA SER A 24 22.68 14.35 2.90
C SER A 24 23.20 12.90 2.86
N ALA A 25 24.48 12.68 3.18
CA ALA A 25 25.02 11.31 3.27
C ALA A 25 24.54 10.58 4.54
N GLY A 26 24.42 11.33 5.65
CA GLY A 26 23.83 10.85 6.89
C GLY A 26 22.33 10.54 6.75
N SER A 27 21.58 11.37 6.01
CA SER A 27 20.14 11.17 5.81
C SER A 27 19.82 9.93 4.97
N ILE A 28 20.56 9.67 3.88
CA ILE A 28 20.38 8.46 3.05
C ILE A 28 20.67 7.17 3.84
N LEU A 29 21.74 7.16 4.66
CA LEU A 29 22.06 6.02 5.54
C LEU A 29 21.00 5.82 6.64
N SER A 30 20.46 6.91 7.19
CA SER A 30 19.36 6.85 8.15
C SER A 30 18.06 6.36 7.50
N GLU A 31 17.78 6.74 6.25
CA GLU A 31 16.60 6.32 5.49
C GLU A 31 16.68 4.84 5.14
N LEU A 32 17.82 4.32 4.67
CA LEU A 32 17.99 2.90 4.37
C LEU A 32 17.83 2.03 5.64
N ASN A 33 18.38 2.49 6.76
CA ASN A 33 18.15 1.85 8.05
C ASN A 33 16.70 1.99 8.50
N SER A 34 16.05 3.13 8.28
CA SER A 34 14.63 3.33 8.62
C SER A 34 13.71 2.46 7.76
N MET A 35 14.03 2.22 6.49
CA MET A 35 13.29 1.33 5.57
C MET A 35 13.49 -0.14 5.97
N LYS A 36 14.72 -0.56 6.28
CA LYS A 36 14.99 -1.90 6.84
C LYS A 36 14.26 -2.10 8.18
N ILE A 37 14.28 -1.09 9.04
CA ILE A 37 13.62 -1.13 10.34
C ILE A 37 12.10 -1.10 10.17
N SER A 38 11.51 -0.27 9.31
CA SER A 38 10.06 -0.18 9.12
C SER A 38 9.50 -1.45 8.49
N ALA A 39 10.20 -2.03 7.51
CA ALA A 39 9.88 -3.33 6.96
C ALA A 39 9.86 -4.40 8.07
N ASN A 40 10.86 -4.40 8.97
CA ASN A 40 10.96 -5.35 10.08
C ASN A 40 10.07 -5.00 11.31
N ARG A 41 9.51 -3.78 11.41
CA ARG A 41 8.77 -3.32 12.60
C ARG A 41 7.33 -3.82 12.67
N PHE A 42 6.74 -4.20 11.54
CA PHE A 42 5.31 -4.53 11.45
C PHE A 42 5.07 -6.03 11.32
N ASP A 43 4.10 -6.51 12.12
CA ASP A 43 3.62 -7.89 12.19
C ASP A 43 3.23 -8.41 10.79
N THR A 44 3.48 -9.69 10.50
CA THR A 44 3.08 -10.35 9.24
C THR A 44 1.58 -10.21 8.96
N ARG A 45 0.74 -10.00 9.98
CA ARG A 45 -0.70 -9.72 9.86
C ARG A 45 -0.99 -8.35 9.26
N VAL A 46 -0.24 -7.30 9.63
CA VAL A 46 -0.35 -5.95 9.03
C VAL A 46 -0.03 -6.03 7.53
N ARG A 47 1.02 -6.78 7.17
CA ARG A 47 1.40 -6.98 5.76
C ARG A 47 0.31 -7.66 4.93
N ARG A 48 -0.50 -8.57 5.50
CA ARG A 48 -1.57 -9.27 4.74
C ARG A 48 -2.70 -8.33 4.31
N TYR A 49 -3.02 -7.31 5.10
CA TYR A 49 -4.06 -6.32 4.73
C TYR A 49 -3.53 -5.22 3.81
N LEU A 50 -2.20 -5.13 3.64
CA LEU A 50 -1.51 -4.12 2.83
C LEU A 50 -0.74 -4.72 1.63
N ARG A 51 -0.93 -6.01 1.31
CA ARG A 51 0.06 -6.82 0.59
C ARG A 51 0.36 -6.38 -0.85
N ALA A 52 1.64 -6.06 -1.10
CA ALA A 52 2.39 -6.25 -2.35
C ALA A 52 2.99 -7.68 -2.41
N PRO A 53 3.44 -8.19 -3.57
CA PRO A 53 4.05 -9.52 -3.71
C PRO A 53 5.38 -9.64 -2.92
N ASP A 54 5.68 -10.84 -2.43
CA ASP A 54 6.89 -11.18 -1.67
C ASP A 54 8.17 -10.89 -2.48
N LEU A 55 9.12 -10.14 -1.88
CA LEU A 55 10.46 -9.89 -2.42
C LEU A 55 11.48 -10.56 -1.50
N THR A 56 11.88 -11.78 -1.84
CA THR A 56 13.01 -12.46 -1.19
C THR A 56 13.98 -12.98 -2.23
N THR A 57 14.59 -12.11 -3.04
CA THR A 57 15.72 -12.51 -3.89
C THR A 57 16.74 -11.39 -4.17
N GLU A 58 16.41 -10.10 -4.07
CA GLU A 58 17.35 -9.02 -4.45
C GLU A 58 18.15 -8.40 -3.29
N ASP A 59 17.78 -8.64 -2.03
CA ASP A 59 18.43 -8.05 -0.85
C ASP A 59 19.85 -8.57 -0.55
N ARG A 60 20.31 -9.65 -1.21
CA ARG A 60 21.66 -10.21 -0.96
C ARG A 60 22.78 -9.51 -1.76
N ALA A 61 22.46 -8.65 -2.71
CA ALA A 61 23.48 -7.98 -3.53
C ALA A 61 24.14 -6.78 -2.83
N PHE A 62 23.50 -6.19 -1.81
CA PHE A 62 23.94 -4.92 -1.22
C PHE A 62 24.80 -5.04 0.05
N ASP A 63 24.85 -6.20 0.70
CA ASP A 63 25.70 -6.42 1.89
C ASP A 63 27.22 -6.46 1.55
N ALA A 64 27.59 -6.51 0.27
CA ALA A 64 28.98 -6.62 -0.18
C ALA A 64 29.72 -5.29 -0.35
N LEU A 65 29.07 -4.13 -0.17
CA LEU A 65 29.68 -2.81 -0.42
C LEU A 65 29.98 -2.08 0.90
N GLY A 66 31.22 -2.23 1.38
CA GLY A 66 31.70 -1.57 2.60
C GLY A 66 31.61 -0.03 2.58
N LEU A 67 31.38 0.54 3.77
CA LEU A 67 31.15 1.98 4.07
C LEU A 67 32.15 2.97 3.44
N THR A 68 33.41 2.58 3.24
CA THR A 68 34.44 3.43 2.65
C THR A 68 34.25 3.65 1.15
N LYS A 69 33.79 2.64 0.41
CA LYS A 69 33.49 2.75 -1.03
C LYS A 69 32.26 3.63 -1.31
N LEU A 70 31.29 3.65 -0.41
CA LEU A 70 30.10 4.50 -0.53
C LEU A 70 30.43 5.99 -0.42
N LYS A 71 31.40 6.36 0.44
CA LYS A 71 31.83 7.75 0.63
C LYS A 71 32.56 8.29 -0.61
N ASP A 72 33.40 7.48 -1.24
CA ASP A 72 34.10 7.83 -2.48
C ASP A 72 33.17 7.92 -3.69
N VAL A 73 32.14 7.07 -3.76
CA VAL A 73 31.09 7.14 -4.79
C VAL A 73 30.27 8.42 -4.65
N ALA A 74 29.92 8.81 -3.42
CA ALA A 74 29.16 10.03 -3.15
C ALA A 74 29.93 11.31 -3.56
N THR A 75 31.20 11.45 -3.15
CA THR A 75 32.06 12.59 -3.52
C THR A 75 32.39 12.64 -5.01
N THR A 76 32.61 11.47 -5.64
CA THR A 76 32.80 11.37 -7.10
C THR A 76 31.52 11.77 -7.85
N GLY A 77 30.34 11.42 -7.31
CA GLY A 77 29.05 11.86 -7.81
C GLY A 77 28.87 13.37 -7.75
N THR A 78 29.19 14.01 -6.62
CA THR A 78 29.04 15.46 -6.42
C THR A 78 29.95 16.28 -7.34
N GLN A 79 31.21 15.86 -7.51
CA GLN A 79 32.15 16.52 -8.41
C GLN A 79 31.77 16.36 -9.88
N LYS A 80 31.29 15.17 -10.29
CA LYS A 80 30.73 14.97 -11.64
C LYS A 80 29.51 15.86 -11.88
N LEU A 81 28.64 16.03 -10.87
CA LEU A 81 27.43 16.85 -10.98
C LEU A 81 27.72 18.35 -11.10
N GLN A 82 28.65 18.91 -10.32
CA GLN A 82 29.06 20.32 -10.48
C GLN A 82 29.69 20.59 -11.84
N LYS A 83 30.46 19.63 -12.36
CA LYS A 83 31.05 19.70 -13.69
C LYS A 83 29.98 19.59 -14.79
N LEU A 84 28.97 18.74 -14.60
CA LEU A 84 27.82 18.64 -15.50
C LEU A 84 26.98 19.91 -15.52
N ALA A 85 26.73 20.55 -14.37
CA ALA A 85 25.98 21.81 -14.29
C ALA A 85 26.69 22.97 -14.99
N SER A 86 27.99 23.12 -14.76
CA SER A 86 28.83 24.12 -15.42
C SER A 86 28.91 23.88 -16.93
N ASN A 87 28.95 22.61 -17.35
CA ASN A 87 28.94 22.22 -18.76
C ASN A 87 27.56 22.40 -19.40
N ALA A 88 26.46 22.15 -18.69
CA ALA A 88 25.11 22.32 -19.23
C ALA A 88 24.82 23.80 -19.54
N LYS A 89 25.18 24.71 -18.62
CA LYS A 89 25.01 26.15 -18.78
C LYS A 89 25.81 26.74 -19.95
N THR A 90 26.99 26.20 -20.23
CA THR A 90 27.82 26.56 -21.39
C THR A 90 27.37 25.88 -22.70
N LYS A 91 26.66 24.75 -22.62
CA LYS A 91 26.19 23.97 -23.78
C LYS A 91 24.86 24.41 -24.35
N MET A 92 23.97 25.00 -23.54
CA MET A 92 22.70 25.61 -23.99
C MET A 92 22.91 26.70 -25.05
N THR A 93 24.12 27.24 -25.18
CA THR A 93 24.50 28.27 -26.17
C THR A 93 25.53 27.78 -27.19
N SER A 94 25.81 26.47 -27.26
CA SER A 94 26.83 25.92 -28.16
C SER A 94 26.33 25.79 -29.61
N ASN A 95 27.26 25.87 -30.58
CA ASN A 95 26.96 25.62 -32.01
C ASN A 95 26.28 24.27 -32.24
N ASN A 96 26.61 23.27 -31.41
CA ASN A 96 26.01 21.94 -31.50
C ASN A 96 24.55 21.92 -31.02
N GLN A 97 24.19 22.70 -29.99
CA GLN A 97 22.78 22.83 -29.56
C GLN A 97 21.95 23.50 -30.67
N GLN A 98 22.45 24.60 -31.25
CA GLN A 98 21.76 25.28 -32.34
C GLN A 98 21.57 24.37 -33.57
N ALA A 99 22.56 23.53 -33.88
CA ALA A 99 22.45 22.53 -34.93
C ALA A 99 21.38 21.47 -34.60
N THR A 100 21.33 20.99 -33.35
CA THR A 100 20.28 20.08 -32.86
C THR A 100 18.88 20.69 -33.05
N ASP A 101 18.69 21.94 -32.65
CA ASP A 101 17.40 22.65 -32.73
C ASP A 101 16.97 22.89 -34.19
N LYS A 102 17.91 23.28 -35.05
CA LYS A 102 17.66 23.45 -36.49
C LYS A 102 17.25 22.14 -37.13
N LEU A 103 17.93 21.04 -36.80
CA LEU A 103 17.62 19.71 -37.32
C LEU A 103 16.23 19.24 -36.87
N PHE A 104 15.86 19.47 -35.60
CA PHE A 104 14.53 19.17 -35.08
C PHE A 104 13.42 19.84 -35.91
N LYS A 105 13.59 21.13 -36.22
CA LYS A 105 12.65 21.89 -37.07
C LYS A 105 12.64 21.38 -38.51
N LYS A 106 13.82 21.11 -39.09
CA LYS A 106 13.98 20.62 -40.48
C LYS A 106 13.28 19.27 -40.68
N LEU A 107 13.45 18.35 -39.73
CA LEU A 107 12.81 17.03 -39.75
C LEU A 107 11.34 17.06 -39.32
N LYS A 108 10.80 18.24 -38.97
CA LYS A 108 9.41 18.44 -38.54
C LYS A 108 9.02 17.55 -37.35
N VAL A 109 9.96 17.20 -36.48
CA VAL A 109 9.72 16.31 -35.32
C VAL A 109 8.63 16.89 -34.41
N GLY A 110 8.65 18.20 -34.17
CA GLY A 110 7.66 18.90 -33.34
C GLY A 110 6.26 19.06 -33.96
N LYS A 111 6.05 18.56 -35.18
CA LYS A 111 4.74 18.51 -35.86
C LYS A 111 4.10 17.11 -35.81
N VAL A 112 4.78 16.12 -35.23
CA VAL A 112 4.21 14.79 -35.03
C VAL A 112 3.15 14.88 -33.93
N GLU A 113 1.91 14.57 -34.28
CA GLU A 113 0.75 14.72 -33.39
C GLU A 113 0.56 13.52 -32.45
N GLN A 114 1.00 12.33 -32.86
CA GLN A 114 0.86 11.10 -32.09
C GLN A 114 2.20 10.41 -31.91
N ASN A 115 2.48 10.03 -30.66
CA ASN A 115 3.61 9.21 -30.23
C ASN A 115 4.95 9.56 -30.89
N ILE A 116 5.52 10.72 -30.53
CA ILE A 116 6.74 11.22 -31.15
C ILE A 116 7.90 10.23 -31.12
N PHE A 117 7.99 9.39 -30.08
CA PHE A 117 9.11 8.48 -29.86
C PHE A 117 9.15 7.32 -30.85
N GLU A 118 8.02 6.96 -31.45
CA GLU A 118 7.94 5.93 -32.48
C GLU A 118 8.18 6.48 -33.89
N SER A 119 7.97 7.79 -34.07
CA SER A 119 8.03 8.45 -35.37
C SER A 119 9.40 8.32 -36.04
N SER A 120 9.38 8.16 -37.37
CA SER A 120 10.61 8.09 -38.16
C SER A 120 11.39 9.40 -38.09
N GLN A 121 10.70 10.54 -38.00
CA GLN A 121 11.26 11.87 -37.85
C GLN A 121 12.09 11.98 -36.55
N PHE A 122 11.52 11.53 -35.43
CA PHE A 122 12.22 11.54 -34.15
C PHE A 122 13.41 10.58 -34.16
N LYS A 123 13.24 9.35 -34.66
CA LYS A 123 14.33 8.37 -34.74
C LYS A 123 15.52 8.88 -35.56
N GLN A 124 15.25 9.51 -36.71
CA GLN A 124 16.29 10.14 -37.54
C GLN A 124 16.97 11.31 -36.82
N TRP A 125 16.20 12.15 -36.14
CA TRP A 125 16.72 13.27 -35.37
C TRP A 125 17.61 12.81 -34.20
N ALA A 126 17.10 11.90 -33.36
CA ALA A 126 17.80 11.37 -32.19
C ALA A 126 19.11 10.67 -32.59
N ALA A 127 19.10 9.86 -33.67
CA ALA A 127 20.31 9.23 -34.19
C ALA A 127 21.34 10.25 -34.68
N SER A 128 20.90 11.33 -35.30
CA SER A 128 21.77 12.42 -35.75
C SER A 128 22.39 13.18 -34.58
N VAL A 129 21.60 13.44 -33.52
CA VAL A 129 22.12 14.05 -32.29
C VAL A 129 23.15 13.12 -31.64
N ALA A 130 22.84 11.83 -31.47
CA ALA A 130 23.79 10.85 -30.91
C ALA A 130 25.12 10.82 -31.69
N LYS A 131 25.07 10.92 -33.03
CA LYS A 131 26.27 10.99 -33.88
C LYS A 131 27.08 12.28 -33.64
N SER A 132 26.42 13.43 -33.57
CA SER A 132 27.08 14.73 -33.33
C SER A 132 27.73 14.80 -31.94
N TYR A 133 27.16 14.11 -30.96
CA TYR A 133 27.64 14.08 -29.58
C TYR A 133 28.37 12.78 -29.21
N LYS A 134 28.90 12.03 -30.19
CA LYS A 134 29.57 10.74 -29.96
C LYS A 134 30.70 10.79 -28.91
N LYS A 135 31.38 11.93 -28.77
CA LYS A 135 32.46 12.14 -27.77
C LYS A 135 31.95 12.56 -26.38
N ASN A 136 30.69 12.94 -26.25
CA ASN A 136 30.06 13.34 -24.99
C ASN A 136 28.54 13.03 -25.05
N PRO A 137 28.15 11.75 -24.96
CA PRO A 137 26.76 11.34 -25.14
C PRO A 137 25.78 12.02 -24.18
N GLU A 138 26.17 12.27 -22.93
CA GLU A 138 25.34 12.94 -21.93
C GLU A 138 24.97 14.37 -22.34
N ALA A 139 25.87 15.05 -23.05
CA ALA A 139 25.59 16.35 -23.64
C ALA A 139 24.56 16.28 -24.77
N GLY A 140 24.57 15.18 -25.53
CA GLY A 140 23.58 14.91 -26.56
C GLY A 140 22.20 14.66 -25.95
N ASP A 141 22.13 13.87 -24.88
CA ASP A 141 20.89 13.60 -24.16
C ASP A 141 20.30 14.89 -23.55
N PHE A 142 21.15 15.70 -22.92
CA PHE A 142 20.76 17.02 -22.42
C PHE A 142 20.29 17.96 -23.53
N ALA A 143 20.96 17.92 -24.70
CA ALA A 143 20.58 18.72 -25.85
C ALA A 143 19.20 18.31 -26.40
N MET A 144 18.92 17.00 -26.48
CA MET A 144 17.61 16.49 -26.86
C MET A 144 16.53 16.98 -25.90
N VAL A 145 16.75 16.84 -24.59
CA VAL A 145 15.79 17.30 -23.57
C VAL A 145 15.57 18.82 -23.65
N SER A 146 16.62 19.60 -23.86
CA SER A 146 16.51 21.06 -23.98
C SER A 146 15.65 21.47 -25.18
N THR A 147 15.86 20.83 -26.34
CA THR A 147 15.04 21.05 -27.54
C THR A 147 13.58 20.64 -27.32
N LEU A 148 13.34 19.45 -26.75
CA LEU A 148 12.00 18.93 -26.50
C LEU A 148 11.25 19.78 -25.46
N SER A 149 11.92 20.14 -24.37
CA SER A 149 11.40 21.04 -23.32
C SER A 149 10.99 22.39 -23.90
N SER A 150 11.82 22.97 -24.76
CA SER A 150 11.52 24.26 -25.41
C SER A 150 10.30 24.20 -26.32
N ARG A 151 9.98 23.01 -26.86
CA ARG A 151 8.82 22.81 -27.74
C ARG A 151 7.54 22.50 -26.96
N TYR A 152 7.62 21.61 -25.98
CA TYR A 152 6.43 21.03 -25.33
C TYR A 152 6.18 21.61 -23.93
N GLY A 153 7.20 22.14 -23.27
CA GLY A 153 7.19 22.33 -21.82
C GLY A 153 7.70 21.09 -21.09
N ASP A 154 8.25 21.31 -19.90
CA ASP A 154 8.87 20.24 -19.10
C ASP A 154 7.83 19.28 -18.52
N ASP A 155 6.66 19.79 -18.16
CA ASP A 155 5.52 19.03 -17.65
C ASP A 155 4.92 18.11 -18.71
N VAL A 156 4.70 18.66 -19.91
CA VAL A 156 4.20 17.89 -21.06
C VAL A 156 5.23 16.86 -21.47
N LEU A 157 6.52 17.20 -21.52
CA LEU A 157 7.59 16.26 -21.85
C LEU A 157 7.66 15.10 -20.84
N ALA A 158 7.63 15.39 -19.54
CA ALA A 158 7.61 14.34 -18.51
C ALA A 158 6.41 13.42 -18.67
N SER A 159 5.22 13.98 -18.90
CA SER A 159 3.99 13.21 -19.13
C SER A 159 4.08 12.35 -20.38
N MET A 160 4.62 12.87 -21.49
CA MET A 160 4.82 12.11 -22.73
C MET A 160 5.73 10.91 -22.51
N VAL A 161 6.85 11.08 -21.80
CA VAL A 161 7.81 10.00 -21.54
C VAL A 161 7.19 8.93 -20.62
N VAL A 162 6.53 9.33 -19.54
CA VAL A 162 5.88 8.37 -18.63
C VAL A 162 4.74 7.62 -19.34
N THR A 163 3.93 8.31 -20.15
CA THR A 163 2.86 7.67 -20.92
C THR A 163 3.42 6.66 -21.93
N ALA A 164 4.47 7.04 -22.66
CA ALA A 164 5.11 6.14 -23.62
C ALA A 164 5.75 4.92 -22.93
N LYS A 165 6.30 5.09 -21.72
CA LYS A 165 6.79 3.99 -20.88
C LYS A 165 5.66 3.04 -20.50
N SER A 166 4.54 3.57 -20.00
CA SER A 166 3.37 2.77 -19.62
C SER A 166 2.76 2.02 -20.79
N SER A 167 2.75 2.63 -21.99
CA SER A 167 2.28 1.99 -23.22
C SER A 167 3.34 1.13 -23.93
N GLN A 168 4.56 1.03 -23.39
CA GLN A 168 5.68 0.31 -23.98
C GLN A 168 6.06 0.77 -25.41
N THR A 169 5.85 2.04 -25.72
CA THR A 169 6.10 2.64 -27.04
C THR A 169 7.37 3.51 -27.08
N ILE A 170 8.24 3.36 -26.10
CA ILE A 170 9.55 4.00 -26.04
C ILE A 170 10.59 2.96 -25.65
N ASP A 171 11.76 3.04 -26.28
CA ASP A 171 12.90 2.23 -25.89
C ASP A 171 13.30 2.51 -24.43
N PRO A 172 13.45 1.50 -23.55
CA PRO A 172 13.79 1.71 -22.15
C PRO A 172 15.11 2.46 -21.92
N SER A 173 16.11 2.32 -22.82
CA SER A 173 17.36 3.07 -22.70
C SER A 173 17.14 4.55 -22.98
N LEU A 174 16.37 4.86 -24.03
CA LEU A 174 15.99 6.23 -24.38
C LEU A 174 15.15 6.87 -23.27
N GLU A 175 14.17 6.17 -22.72
CA GLU A 175 13.35 6.64 -21.59
C GLU A 175 14.23 7.08 -20.42
N ASN A 176 15.11 6.19 -19.95
CA ASN A 176 16.03 6.47 -18.85
C ASN A 176 16.93 7.69 -19.12
N LYS A 177 17.43 7.84 -20.36
CA LYS A 177 18.27 8.98 -20.75
C LYS A 177 17.52 10.31 -20.74
N LEU A 178 16.31 10.32 -21.29
CA LEU A 178 15.47 11.52 -21.33
C LEU A 178 15.05 11.92 -19.92
N MET A 179 14.59 10.98 -19.10
CA MET A 179 14.21 11.26 -17.70
C MET A 179 15.41 11.74 -16.89
N SER A 180 16.56 11.05 -16.96
CA SER A 180 17.76 11.47 -16.25
C SER A 180 18.26 12.85 -16.69
N SER A 181 18.20 13.17 -17.99
CA SER A 181 18.60 14.49 -18.50
C SER A 181 17.62 15.59 -18.10
N LEU A 182 16.31 15.30 -18.04
CA LEU A 182 15.30 16.23 -17.54
C LEU A 182 15.49 16.55 -16.06
N LEU A 183 15.71 15.53 -15.23
CA LEU A 183 16.06 15.72 -13.82
C LEU A 183 17.37 16.51 -13.65
N THR A 184 18.37 16.25 -14.52
CA THR A 184 19.62 17.02 -14.53
C THR A 184 19.34 18.49 -14.83
N LYS A 185 18.53 18.79 -15.84
CA LYS A 185 18.17 20.15 -16.22
C LYS A 185 17.56 20.92 -15.05
N TRP A 186 16.57 20.36 -14.36
CA TRP A 186 15.96 20.99 -13.18
C TRP A 186 16.98 21.24 -12.06
N GLN A 187 17.88 20.28 -11.84
CA GLN A 187 18.97 20.42 -10.87
C GLN A 187 19.95 21.54 -11.26
N THR A 188 20.29 21.67 -12.55
CA THR A 188 21.18 22.75 -13.04
C THR A 188 20.54 24.12 -12.99
N GLU A 189 19.21 24.18 -13.11
CA GLU A 189 18.40 25.38 -12.92
C GLU A 189 18.18 25.69 -11.42
N ALA A 190 18.74 24.88 -10.52
CA ALA A 190 18.61 25.01 -9.07
C ALA A 190 17.15 25.03 -8.58
N ARG A 191 16.26 24.29 -9.26
CA ARG A 191 14.85 24.18 -8.87
C ARG A 191 14.71 23.43 -7.55
N THR A 192 13.87 23.94 -6.66
CA THR A 192 13.50 23.22 -5.44
C THR A 192 12.53 22.08 -5.75
N THR A 193 12.34 21.17 -4.79
CA THR A 193 11.29 20.13 -4.89
C THR A 193 9.91 20.75 -5.02
N ASP A 194 9.65 21.89 -4.38
CA ASP A 194 8.41 22.67 -4.51
C ASP A 194 8.23 23.25 -5.92
N ASP A 195 9.30 23.79 -6.52
CA ASP A 195 9.24 24.31 -7.89
C ASP A 195 8.93 23.21 -8.89
N VAL A 196 9.53 22.03 -8.73
CA VAL A 196 9.27 20.88 -9.61
C VAL A 196 7.88 20.29 -9.35
N PHE A 197 7.38 20.32 -8.12
CA PHE A 197 6.02 19.89 -7.79
C PHE A 197 4.97 20.71 -8.55
N LYS A 198 5.13 22.05 -8.54
CA LYS A 198 4.26 22.99 -9.28
C LYS A 198 4.46 22.91 -10.78
N LEU A 199 5.71 22.77 -11.24
CA LEU A 199 6.01 22.57 -12.65
C LEU A 199 5.26 21.37 -13.20
N LEU A 200 5.27 20.25 -12.46
CA LEU A 200 4.58 19.02 -12.86
C LEU A 200 3.07 19.06 -12.61
N LYS A 201 2.51 20.21 -12.20
CA LYS A 201 1.09 20.42 -11.91
C LYS A 201 0.53 19.42 -10.89
N LEU A 202 1.37 18.96 -9.96
CA LEU A 202 0.97 18.07 -8.86
C LEU A 202 0.22 18.83 -7.76
N ASP A 203 0.18 20.16 -7.84
CA ASP A 203 -0.58 21.03 -6.97
C ASP A 203 -2.02 21.28 -7.40
N ILE A 204 -2.39 20.86 -8.61
CA ILE A 204 -3.75 20.97 -9.15
C ILE A 204 -4.52 19.67 -8.86
N ASP A 205 -5.68 19.77 -8.21
CA ASP A 205 -6.50 18.62 -7.80
C ASP A 205 -7.52 18.22 -8.89
N GLU A 206 -7.04 17.91 -10.09
CA GLU A 206 -7.90 17.43 -11.19
C GLU A 206 -8.08 15.90 -11.17
N VAL A 207 -7.12 15.18 -10.57
CA VAL A 207 -7.09 13.72 -10.43
C VAL A 207 -6.46 13.40 -9.07
N ASN A 208 -6.86 12.28 -8.43
CA ASN A 208 -6.16 11.75 -7.25
C ASN A 208 -4.63 11.79 -7.47
N LEU A 209 -3.93 12.61 -6.69
CA LEU A 209 -2.49 12.87 -6.83
C LEU A 209 -1.66 11.58 -6.88
N LEU A 210 -2.05 10.57 -6.10
CA LEU A 210 -1.36 9.27 -6.06
C LEU A 210 -1.50 8.46 -7.35
N LYS A 211 -2.46 8.82 -8.21
CA LYS A 211 -2.67 8.23 -9.54
C LYS A 211 -2.01 9.06 -10.65
N ASN A 212 -1.42 10.21 -10.32
CA ASN A 212 -0.77 11.03 -11.33
C ASN A 212 0.52 10.34 -11.81
N PRO A 213 0.64 10.00 -13.11
CA PRO A 213 1.79 9.25 -13.63
C PRO A 213 3.13 9.96 -13.40
N VAL A 214 3.16 11.30 -13.38
CA VAL A 214 4.40 12.06 -13.19
C VAL A 214 4.79 12.23 -11.71
N LEU A 215 4.00 11.74 -10.75
CA LEU A 215 4.36 11.76 -9.33
C LEU A 215 5.68 11.01 -9.07
N SER A 216 5.87 9.87 -9.74
CA SER A 216 7.11 9.08 -9.68
C SER A 216 8.34 9.88 -10.12
N THR A 217 8.15 10.82 -11.07
CA THR A 217 9.21 11.69 -11.58
C THR A 217 9.60 12.73 -10.53
N TRP A 218 8.62 13.31 -9.84
CA TRP A 218 8.87 14.22 -8.72
C TRP A 218 9.59 13.53 -7.55
N ILE A 219 9.16 12.31 -7.17
CA ILE A 219 9.82 11.51 -6.12
C ILE A 219 11.28 11.25 -6.51
N SER A 220 11.53 10.85 -7.76
CA SER A 220 12.88 10.63 -8.30
C SER A 220 13.74 11.91 -8.26
N TYR A 221 13.14 13.06 -8.54
CA TYR A 221 13.81 14.35 -8.42
C TYR A 221 14.22 14.65 -6.97
N GLY A 222 13.30 14.47 -6.01
CA GLY A 222 13.58 14.69 -4.58
C GLY A 222 14.75 13.83 -4.08
N HIS A 223 14.76 12.54 -4.42
CA HIS A 223 15.91 11.67 -4.11
C HIS A 223 17.22 12.16 -4.74
N ARG A 224 17.15 12.72 -5.95
CA ARG A 224 18.32 13.20 -6.68
C ARG A 224 18.94 14.45 -6.08
N VAL A 225 18.11 15.42 -5.68
CA VAL A 225 18.61 16.67 -5.07
C VAL A 225 18.98 16.49 -3.60
N GLY A 226 18.46 15.44 -2.96
CA GLY A 226 18.70 15.13 -1.54
C GLY A 226 18.04 16.15 -0.61
N GLY A 227 18.22 15.95 0.70
CA GLY A 227 17.60 16.80 1.73
C GLY A 227 16.54 16.05 2.53
N LYS A 228 15.32 16.59 2.57
CA LYS A 228 14.17 15.92 3.20
C LYS A 228 13.72 14.75 2.32
N SER A 229 13.12 13.74 2.95
CA SER A 229 12.56 12.60 2.22
C SER A 229 11.45 13.08 1.27
N PRO A 230 11.47 12.74 -0.03
CA PRO A 230 10.37 13.09 -0.92
C PRO A 230 9.03 12.50 -0.47
N TYR A 231 9.05 11.38 0.26
CA TYR A 231 7.85 10.79 0.84
C TYR A 231 7.32 11.61 2.03
N GLU A 232 8.20 12.12 2.90
CA GLU A 232 7.80 13.02 3.98
C GLU A 232 7.27 14.36 3.45
N GLU A 233 7.91 14.89 2.41
CA GLU A 233 7.42 16.09 1.72
C GLU A 233 6.05 15.84 1.08
N LEU A 234 5.87 14.70 0.41
CA LEU A 234 4.57 14.31 -0.17
C LEU A 234 3.50 14.21 0.91
N PHE A 235 3.80 13.52 2.00
CA PHE A 235 2.88 13.35 3.12
C PHE A 235 2.50 14.71 3.73
N THR A 236 3.47 15.61 3.93
CA THR A 236 3.23 16.97 4.42
C THR A 236 2.30 17.75 3.49
N LYS A 237 2.48 17.64 2.17
CA LYS A 237 1.59 18.29 1.18
C LYS A 237 0.19 17.70 1.20
N LEU A 238 0.07 16.38 1.39
CA LEU A 238 -1.21 15.68 1.45
C LEU A 238 -2.02 16.04 2.70
N ILE A 239 -1.44 16.00 3.90
CA ILE A 239 -2.14 16.35 5.14
C ILE A 239 -2.50 17.84 5.25
N ALA A 240 -1.83 18.71 4.47
CA ALA A 240 -2.19 20.12 4.37
C ALA A 240 -3.44 20.34 3.49
N ARG A 241 -3.84 19.35 2.67
CA ARG A 241 -4.95 19.45 1.71
C ARG A 241 -6.14 18.57 2.09
N TYR A 242 -5.88 17.42 2.67
CA TYR A 242 -6.89 16.42 2.99
C TYR A 242 -6.93 16.23 4.50
N ASP A 243 -8.14 16.07 5.04
CA ASP A 243 -8.30 15.52 6.37
C ASP A 243 -7.84 14.05 6.40
N ASP A 244 -7.64 13.51 7.60
CA ASP A 244 -7.11 12.15 7.76
C ASP A 244 -8.02 11.08 7.13
N GLU A 245 -9.35 11.31 7.11
CA GLU A 245 -10.30 10.42 6.45
C GLU A 245 -10.17 10.49 4.92
N GLY A 246 -10.12 11.70 4.34
CA GLY A 246 -9.97 11.92 2.91
C GLY A 246 -8.66 11.36 2.40
N LEU A 247 -7.57 11.53 3.15
CA LEU A 247 -6.28 10.94 2.86
C LEU A 247 -6.34 9.40 2.92
N ALA A 248 -6.96 8.83 3.96
CA ALA A 248 -7.14 7.38 4.07
C ALA A 248 -7.94 6.79 2.88
N LYS A 249 -9.03 7.46 2.46
CA LYS A 249 -9.80 7.07 1.27
C LYS A 249 -8.98 7.19 -0.01
N MET A 250 -8.18 8.24 -0.15
CA MET A 250 -7.29 8.41 -1.30
C MET A 250 -6.28 7.27 -1.41
N ILE A 251 -5.68 6.88 -0.29
CA ILE A 251 -4.69 5.81 -0.16
C ILE A 251 -5.28 4.44 -0.51
N ILE A 252 -6.47 4.11 0.02
CA ILE A 252 -7.07 2.77 -0.18
C ILE A 252 -7.74 2.60 -1.56
N THR A 253 -8.19 3.69 -2.20
CA THR A 253 -8.83 3.66 -3.53
C THR A 253 -7.85 3.80 -4.70
N ALA A 254 -6.55 3.92 -4.41
CA ALA A 254 -5.51 3.91 -5.41
C ALA A 254 -5.42 2.48 -6.00
N LYS A 255 -5.59 2.34 -7.33
CA LYS A 255 -5.60 1.04 -8.01
C LYS A 255 -4.23 0.36 -7.86
N ASP A 256 -4.23 -0.96 -7.65
CA ASP A 256 -3.03 -1.75 -7.48
C ASP A 256 -2.18 -1.82 -8.76
N ASP A 257 -1.24 -0.89 -8.91
CA ASP A 257 0.01 -1.11 -9.63
C ASP A 257 1.16 -1.20 -8.60
N LYS A 258 2.25 -1.90 -8.92
CA LYS A 258 3.41 -2.12 -8.06
C LYS A 258 3.93 -0.81 -7.45
N VAL A 259 3.98 0.27 -8.22
CA VAL A 259 4.45 1.60 -7.76
C VAL A 259 3.46 2.22 -6.75
N VAL A 260 2.16 2.13 -7.03
CA VAL A 260 1.10 2.65 -6.16
C VAL A 260 1.07 1.90 -4.83
N SER A 261 1.38 0.60 -4.82
CA SER A 261 1.40 -0.21 -3.60
C SER A 261 2.50 0.23 -2.60
N PHE A 262 3.68 0.61 -3.10
CA PHE A 262 4.74 1.14 -2.25
C PHE A 262 4.35 2.49 -1.62
N ILE A 263 3.88 3.42 -2.45
CA ILE A 263 3.43 4.75 -1.99
C ILE A 263 2.28 4.60 -0.98
N ARG A 264 1.32 3.71 -1.24
CA ARG A 264 0.24 3.39 -0.30
C ARG A 264 0.77 2.94 1.06
N THR A 265 1.72 2.01 1.07
CA THR A 265 2.29 1.47 2.31
C THR A 265 2.99 2.56 3.11
N ASP A 266 3.83 3.38 2.44
CA ASP A 266 4.56 4.45 3.09
C ASP A 266 3.62 5.55 3.65
N MET A 267 2.66 6.01 2.84
CA MET A 267 1.68 7.01 3.28
C MET A 267 0.79 6.50 4.43
N THR A 268 0.42 5.21 4.41
CA THR A 268 -0.32 4.58 5.52
C THR A 268 0.51 4.58 6.80
N ASN A 269 1.80 4.22 6.71
CA ASN A 269 2.70 4.22 7.87
C ASN A 269 2.89 5.64 8.42
N LYS A 270 3.05 6.65 7.55
CA LYS A 270 3.14 8.06 7.99
C LYS A 270 1.86 8.55 8.66
N LEU A 271 0.69 8.12 8.18
CA LEU A 271 -0.59 8.39 8.86
C LEU A 271 -0.61 7.75 10.26
N PHE A 272 -0.10 6.52 10.40
CA PHE A 272 0.00 5.85 11.71
C PHE A 272 1.00 6.54 12.64
N GLU A 273 2.17 6.95 12.14
CA GLU A 273 3.16 7.72 12.91
C GLU A 273 2.56 9.03 13.43
N LYS A 274 1.78 9.74 12.60
CA LYS A 274 1.05 10.95 13.00
C LYS A 274 0.04 10.66 14.11
N TRP A 275 -0.75 9.59 13.98
CA TRP A 275 -1.73 9.20 15.00
C TRP A 275 -1.07 8.76 16.31
N GLN A 276 -0.02 7.95 16.25
CA GLN A 276 0.72 7.47 17.41
C GLN A 276 1.43 8.60 18.16
N SER A 277 2.10 9.50 17.46
CA SER A 277 2.76 10.67 18.06
C SER A 277 1.77 11.63 18.72
N SER A 278 0.52 11.64 18.25
CA SER A 278 -0.58 12.40 18.85
C SER A 278 -1.36 11.61 19.91
N GLY A 279 -0.90 10.43 20.31
CA GLY A 279 -1.54 9.59 21.32
C GLY A 279 -2.92 9.04 20.95
N LYS A 280 -3.25 8.95 19.65
CA LYS A 280 -4.58 8.52 19.20
C LYS A 280 -4.82 7.05 19.50
N THR A 281 -5.93 6.76 20.16
CA THR A 281 -6.39 5.40 20.45
C THR A 281 -7.03 4.74 19.24
N ALA A 282 -7.34 3.44 19.34
CA ALA A 282 -8.15 2.73 18.36
C ALA A 282 -9.54 3.40 18.18
N THR A 283 -10.13 3.91 19.26
CA THR A 283 -11.41 4.63 19.22
C THR A 283 -11.28 5.96 18.50
N ASP A 284 -10.23 6.73 18.78
CA ASP A 284 -9.99 8.00 18.08
C ASP A 284 -9.80 7.77 16.57
N ALA A 285 -9.00 6.77 16.19
CA ALA A 285 -8.81 6.41 14.79
C ALA A 285 -10.12 5.94 14.13
N SER A 286 -10.98 5.23 14.87
CA SER A 286 -12.32 4.83 14.38
C SER A 286 -13.17 6.07 14.06
N ASN A 287 -13.17 7.06 14.95
CA ASN A 287 -13.90 8.31 14.78
C ASN A 287 -13.34 9.15 13.63
N ILE A 288 -12.00 9.27 13.54
CA ILE A 288 -11.32 9.96 12.44
C ILE A 288 -11.71 9.34 11.10
N LEU A 289 -11.72 8.01 11.00
CA LEU A 289 -12.05 7.29 9.79
C LEU A 289 -13.56 7.17 9.51
N LYS A 290 -14.39 7.86 10.30
CA LYS A 290 -15.86 7.85 10.25
C LYS A 290 -16.44 6.44 10.17
N LEU A 291 -15.90 5.56 11.00
CA LEU A 291 -16.39 4.19 11.19
C LEU A 291 -17.59 4.18 12.14
N ASN A 292 -18.60 5.02 11.87
CA ASN A 292 -19.79 5.22 12.70
C ASN A 292 -20.99 4.35 12.31
N GLU A 293 -20.91 3.71 11.15
CA GLU A 293 -21.90 2.75 10.66
C GLU A 293 -22.10 1.57 11.64
N GLU A 294 -23.34 1.06 11.71
CA GLU A 294 -23.71 -0.07 12.57
C GLU A 294 -23.88 -1.37 11.77
N GLY A 295 -23.65 -2.49 12.44
CA GLY A 295 -23.86 -3.83 11.88
C GLY A 295 -23.06 -4.09 10.59
N ALA A 296 -23.69 -4.75 9.63
CA ALA A 296 -23.02 -5.21 8.40
C ALA A 296 -22.52 -4.06 7.49
N SER A 297 -23.07 -2.86 7.63
CA SER A 297 -22.67 -1.70 6.81
C SER A 297 -21.22 -1.28 7.10
N LEU A 298 -20.83 -1.26 8.39
CA LEU A 298 -19.45 -1.00 8.82
C LEU A 298 -18.42 -1.89 8.12
N LEU A 299 -18.76 -3.16 7.89
CA LEU A 299 -17.86 -4.14 7.27
C LEU A 299 -17.55 -3.83 5.80
N LYS A 300 -18.35 -2.96 5.18
CA LYS A 300 -18.19 -2.49 3.79
C LYS A 300 -17.49 -1.14 3.71
N ASN A 301 -17.19 -0.50 4.84
CA ASN A 301 -16.56 0.80 4.84
C ASN A 301 -15.12 0.69 4.28
N PRO A 302 -14.77 1.47 3.25
CA PRO A 302 -13.49 1.35 2.57
C PRO A 302 -12.28 1.69 3.45
N THR A 303 -12.46 2.44 4.55
CA THR A 303 -11.37 2.78 5.47
C THR A 303 -11.18 1.77 6.61
N LEU A 304 -12.09 0.79 6.76
CA LEU A 304 -12.00 -0.24 7.79
C LEU A 304 -10.66 -1.02 7.77
N PRO A 305 -10.08 -1.39 6.60
CA PRO A 305 -8.77 -2.04 6.55
C PRO A 305 -7.61 -1.19 7.12
N ILE A 306 -7.69 0.14 6.97
CA ILE A 306 -6.70 1.08 7.54
C ILE A 306 -6.83 1.08 9.06
N TRP A 307 -8.05 1.14 9.59
CA TRP A 307 -8.29 1.03 11.04
C TRP A 307 -7.79 -0.30 11.61
N ILE A 308 -8.10 -1.43 10.95
CA ILE A 308 -7.64 -2.77 11.36
C ILE A 308 -6.10 -2.79 11.46
N SER A 309 -5.42 -2.26 10.44
CA SER A 309 -3.96 -2.18 10.40
C SER A 309 -3.40 -1.27 11.50
N TYR A 310 -4.07 -0.15 11.77
CA TYR A 310 -3.68 0.74 12.86
C TYR A 310 -3.79 0.07 14.23
N VAL A 311 -4.89 -0.64 14.52
CA VAL A 311 -5.06 -1.35 15.79
C VAL A 311 -3.98 -2.43 15.98
N TYR A 312 -3.61 -3.15 14.92
CA TYR A 312 -2.46 -4.06 14.98
C TYR A 312 -1.14 -3.33 15.26
N SER A 313 -0.94 -2.12 14.72
CA SER A 313 0.23 -1.30 15.02
C SER A 313 0.30 -0.92 16.50
N LEU A 314 -0.86 -0.73 17.14
CA LEU A 314 -1.01 -0.52 18.59
C LEU A 314 -0.88 -1.81 19.43
N LYS A 315 -0.56 -2.96 18.81
CA LYS A 315 -0.46 -4.28 19.46
C LYS A 315 -1.77 -4.75 20.11
N GLN A 316 -2.90 -4.30 19.59
CA GLN A 316 -4.24 -4.70 20.03
C GLN A 316 -4.90 -5.63 18.99
N ASN A 317 -5.97 -6.33 19.39
CA ASN A 317 -6.75 -7.16 18.48
C ASN A 317 -7.92 -6.36 17.87
N PRO A 318 -7.87 -5.97 16.57
CA PRO A 318 -8.96 -5.22 15.94
C PRO A 318 -10.29 -5.96 15.93
N TYR A 319 -10.25 -7.29 15.85
CA TYR A 319 -11.46 -8.10 15.77
C TYR A 319 -12.17 -8.21 17.11
N GLU A 320 -11.42 -8.13 18.21
CA GLU A 320 -12.00 -8.05 19.55
C GLU A 320 -12.70 -6.70 19.76
N LEU A 321 -12.06 -5.59 19.35
CA LEU A 321 -12.66 -4.27 19.40
C LEU A 321 -13.90 -4.13 18.49
N LEU A 322 -13.87 -4.73 17.29
CA LEU A 322 -15.05 -4.77 16.41
C LEU A 322 -16.19 -5.56 17.06
N LEU A 323 -15.91 -6.73 17.64
CA LEU A 323 -16.93 -7.52 18.32
C LEU A 323 -17.53 -6.75 19.51
N LEU A 324 -16.70 -6.07 20.31
CA LEU A 324 -17.18 -5.22 21.42
C LEU A 324 -18.10 -4.10 20.90
N LYS A 325 -17.71 -3.44 19.80
CA LYS A 325 -18.54 -2.40 19.18
C LYS A 325 -19.89 -2.93 18.71
N PHE A 326 -19.92 -4.12 18.09
CA PHE A 326 -21.18 -4.73 17.66
C PHE A 326 -22.04 -5.16 18.86
N LYS A 327 -21.41 -5.65 19.94
CA LYS A 327 -22.12 -6.06 21.16
C LYS A 327 -22.72 -4.91 21.97
N ALA A 328 -22.25 -3.67 21.77
CA ALA A 328 -22.78 -2.52 22.50
C ALA A 328 -24.29 -2.32 22.32
N HIS A 329 -24.86 -2.77 21.20
CA HIS A 329 -26.28 -2.61 20.87
C HIS A 329 -26.96 -3.93 20.44
N HIS A 330 -26.25 -5.08 20.52
CA HIS A 330 -26.73 -6.35 19.98
C HIS A 330 -26.36 -7.55 20.87
N THR A 331 -27.19 -8.59 20.83
CA THR A 331 -26.92 -9.87 21.51
C THR A 331 -25.81 -10.67 20.80
N ASP A 332 -25.18 -11.61 21.50
CA ASP A 332 -24.19 -12.53 20.91
C ASP A 332 -24.75 -13.28 19.67
N ALA A 333 -26.01 -13.74 19.74
CA ALA A 333 -26.71 -14.36 18.61
C ALA A 333 -26.84 -13.40 17.42
N SER A 334 -27.23 -12.15 17.67
CA SER A 334 -27.41 -11.13 16.62
C SER A 334 -26.08 -10.82 15.93
N VAL A 335 -25.01 -10.62 16.71
CA VAL A 335 -23.66 -10.39 16.17
C VAL A 335 -23.17 -11.59 15.37
N ALA A 336 -23.31 -12.80 15.90
CA ALA A 336 -22.94 -14.03 15.20
C ALA A 336 -23.73 -14.19 13.89
N ARG A 337 -25.00 -13.76 13.85
CA ARG A 337 -25.86 -13.87 12.67
C ARG A 337 -25.46 -12.87 11.59
N VAL A 338 -25.08 -11.66 11.97
CA VAL A 338 -24.48 -10.67 11.06
C VAL A 338 -23.19 -11.22 10.45
N ILE A 339 -22.29 -11.77 11.27
CA ILE A 339 -21.03 -12.39 10.80
C ILE A 339 -21.34 -13.57 9.86
N ALA A 340 -22.24 -14.46 10.23
CA ALA A 340 -22.59 -15.62 9.41
C ALA A 340 -23.18 -15.22 8.05
N SER A 341 -24.02 -14.19 8.02
CA SER A 341 -24.68 -13.68 6.81
C SER A 341 -23.70 -12.92 5.90
N ALA A 342 -22.73 -12.20 6.47
CA ALA A 342 -21.74 -11.43 5.72
C ALA A 342 -20.70 -12.32 5.00
N LYS A 343 -20.62 -13.62 5.28
CA LYS A 343 -19.66 -14.54 4.65
C LYS A 343 -19.81 -14.72 3.14
N SER A 344 -20.98 -14.39 2.58
CA SER A 344 -21.20 -14.44 1.13
C SER A 344 -20.60 -13.24 0.39
N ASP A 345 -20.25 -12.17 1.11
CA ASP A 345 -19.66 -10.97 0.51
C ASP A 345 -18.14 -11.14 0.33
N GLN A 346 -17.71 -11.25 -0.92
CA GLN A 346 -16.29 -11.43 -1.27
C GLN A 346 -15.42 -10.25 -0.81
N ASN A 347 -15.98 -9.04 -0.68
CA ASN A 347 -15.20 -7.86 -0.29
C ASN A 347 -14.87 -7.84 1.21
N SER A 348 -15.69 -8.51 2.04
CA SER A 348 -15.50 -8.53 3.49
C SER A 348 -15.11 -9.91 4.04
N ILE A 349 -14.97 -10.93 3.19
CA ILE A 349 -14.78 -12.34 3.60
C ILE A 349 -13.61 -12.52 4.58
N ILE A 350 -12.48 -11.85 4.36
CA ILE A 350 -11.30 -11.96 5.24
C ILE A 350 -11.59 -11.35 6.62
N ILE A 351 -12.24 -10.18 6.65
CA ILE A 351 -12.61 -9.49 7.88
C ILE A 351 -13.60 -10.36 8.67
N VAL A 352 -14.64 -10.85 8.00
CA VAL A 352 -15.70 -11.69 8.58
C VAL A 352 -15.14 -13.00 9.13
N GLN A 353 -14.24 -13.67 8.40
CA GLN A 353 -13.59 -14.90 8.88
C GLN A 353 -12.78 -14.67 10.15
N ASN A 354 -12.04 -13.57 10.22
CA ASN A 354 -11.27 -13.25 11.41
C ASN A 354 -12.16 -12.82 12.59
N MET A 355 -13.25 -12.07 12.34
CA MET A 355 -14.24 -11.78 13.37
C MET A 355 -14.85 -13.06 13.94
N GLN A 356 -15.25 -14.01 13.08
CA GLN A 356 -15.79 -15.29 13.54
C GLN A 356 -14.77 -16.07 14.38
N ARG A 357 -13.52 -16.14 13.91
CA ARG A 357 -12.44 -16.82 14.64
C ARG A 357 -12.24 -16.19 16.02
N THR A 358 -12.14 -14.86 16.09
CA THR A 358 -11.99 -14.15 17.37
C THR A 358 -13.21 -14.31 18.27
N GLN A 359 -14.42 -14.39 17.70
CA GLN A 359 -15.63 -14.68 18.49
C GLN A 359 -15.57 -16.07 19.12
N ILE A 360 -15.20 -17.10 18.34
CA ILE A 360 -15.01 -18.47 18.84
C ILE A 360 -13.92 -18.53 19.92
N GLU A 361 -12.76 -17.91 19.67
CA GLU A 361 -11.67 -17.81 20.63
C GLU A 361 -12.13 -17.14 21.95
N SER A 362 -13.00 -16.13 21.88
CA SER A 362 -13.54 -15.47 23.08
C SER A 362 -14.45 -16.38 23.90
N TRP A 363 -15.31 -17.19 23.25
CA TRP A 363 -16.16 -18.15 23.94
C TRP A 363 -15.37 -19.29 24.57
N LEU A 364 -14.32 -19.77 23.87
CA LEU A 364 -13.40 -20.79 24.40
C LEU A 364 -12.66 -20.29 25.64
N LYS A 365 -12.15 -19.05 25.59
CA LYS A 365 -11.48 -18.42 26.75
C LYS A 365 -12.43 -18.21 27.93
N ALA A 366 -13.70 -17.91 27.65
CA ALA A 366 -14.73 -17.78 28.68
C ALA A 366 -15.19 -19.12 29.25
N GLY A 367 -14.74 -20.26 28.70
CA GLY A 367 -15.09 -21.60 29.17
C GLY A 367 -16.57 -21.96 28.98
N LYS A 368 -17.24 -21.40 27.95
CA LYS A 368 -18.66 -21.67 27.71
C LYS A 368 -18.90 -23.15 27.44
N SER A 369 -19.97 -23.73 28.00
CA SER A 369 -20.34 -25.11 27.69
C SER A 369 -20.94 -25.23 26.28
N ASP A 370 -20.97 -26.47 25.77
CA ASP A 370 -21.52 -26.80 24.45
C ASP A 370 -23.02 -26.40 24.38
N GLU A 371 -23.76 -26.66 25.46
CA GLU A 371 -25.18 -26.32 25.66
C GLU A 371 -25.39 -24.82 25.89
N GLU A 372 -24.53 -24.18 26.69
CA GLU A 372 -24.61 -22.75 26.94
C GLU A 372 -24.48 -21.97 25.63
N LEU A 373 -23.49 -22.34 24.79
CA LEU A 373 -23.31 -21.68 23.50
C LEU A 373 -24.45 -22.00 22.52
N PHE A 374 -25.00 -23.21 22.55
CA PHE A 374 -26.15 -23.58 21.72
C PHE A 374 -27.37 -22.70 22.02
N LYS A 375 -27.66 -22.45 23.30
CA LYS A 375 -28.71 -21.51 23.74
C LYS A 375 -28.36 -20.05 23.45
N LEU A 376 -27.10 -19.65 23.66
CA LEU A 376 -26.64 -18.28 23.39
C LEU A 376 -26.82 -17.90 21.93
N LEU A 377 -26.66 -18.86 21.02
CA LEU A 377 -26.90 -18.71 19.58
C LEU A 377 -28.37 -18.91 19.18
N GLU A 378 -29.25 -19.14 20.14
CA GLU A 378 -30.69 -19.37 19.96
C GLU A 378 -31.02 -20.55 19.03
N LEU A 379 -30.11 -21.51 18.89
CA LEU A 379 -30.32 -22.69 18.05
C LEU A 379 -31.41 -23.61 18.59
N ASN A 380 -31.65 -23.57 19.90
CA ASN A 380 -32.78 -24.26 20.54
C ASN A 380 -34.15 -23.70 20.12
N LYS A 381 -34.20 -22.52 19.50
CA LYS A 381 -35.43 -21.90 18.99
C LYS A 381 -35.63 -22.11 17.48
N ALA A 382 -34.67 -22.74 16.78
CA ALA A 382 -34.70 -22.92 15.32
C ALA A 382 -35.63 -24.06 14.84
N GLY A 383 -36.19 -24.85 15.77
CA GLY A 383 -37.11 -25.94 15.47
C GLY A 383 -36.52 -26.98 14.51
N ASP A 384 -37.34 -27.48 13.59
CA ASP A 384 -36.97 -28.52 12.62
C ASP A 384 -35.85 -28.11 11.63
N GLN A 385 -35.55 -26.81 11.56
CA GLN A 385 -34.59 -26.22 10.62
C GLN A 385 -33.24 -25.88 11.26
N VAL A 386 -32.97 -26.34 12.48
CA VAL A 386 -31.73 -26.02 13.20
C VAL A 386 -30.44 -26.30 12.40
N LEU A 387 -30.42 -27.37 11.60
CA LEU A 387 -29.26 -27.72 10.75
C LEU A 387 -29.08 -26.80 9.53
N GLU A 388 -30.11 -26.02 9.19
CA GLU A 388 -30.11 -25.02 8.12
C GLU A 388 -29.82 -23.61 8.64
N ASP A 389 -29.94 -23.36 9.96
CA ASP A 389 -29.72 -22.05 10.55
C ASP A 389 -28.28 -21.55 10.25
N PRO A 390 -28.09 -20.28 9.84
CA PRO A 390 -26.78 -19.71 9.58
C PRO A 390 -25.77 -19.87 10.72
N LEU A 391 -26.23 -19.92 11.98
CA LEU A 391 -25.44 -20.06 13.19
C LEU A 391 -25.04 -21.51 13.49
N TRP A 392 -25.69 -22.51 12.89
CA TRP A 392 -25.33 -23.92 13.02
C TRP A 392 -23.85 -24.15 12.74
N ARG A 393 -23.36 -23.60 11.63
CA ARG A 393 -21.95 -23.70 11.23
C ARG A 393 -20.99 -23.03 12.20
N THR A 394 -21.44 -21.99 12.90
CA THR A 394 -20.64 -21.30 13.92
C THR A 394 -20.52 -22.16 15.18
N TRP A 395 -21.62 -22.76 15.64
CA TRP A 395 -21.60 -23.69 16.77
C TRP A 395 -20.80 -24.96 16.49
N VAL A 396 -20.97 -25.58 15.31
CA VAL A 396 -20.15 -26.74 14.91
C VAL A 396 -18.66 -26.38 14.83
N ALA A 397 -18.31 -25.18 14.36
CA ALA A 397 -16.92 -24.72 14.37
C ALA A 397 -16.38 -24.56 15.79
N TYR A 398 -17.18 -24.10 16.74
CA TYR A 398 -16.81 -24.04 18.15
C TYR A 398 -16.50 -25.44 18.71
N LEU A 399 -17.40 -26.41 18.53
CA LEU A 399 -17.22 -27.79 19.00
C LEU A 399 -15.92 -28.41 18.46
N LYS A 400 -15.59 -28.17 17.19
CA LYS A 400 -14.36 -28.67 16.56
C LYS A 400 -13.07 -28.08 17.15
N ASN A 401 -13.15 -26.97 17.87
CA ASN A 401 -11.99 -26.39 18.57
C ASN A 401 -11.86 -26.88 20.02
N LEU A 402 -12.85 -27.62 20.53
CA LEU A 402 -12.77 -28.27 21.83
C LEU A 402 -12.01 -29.61 21.74
N LYS A 403 -11.51 -30.08 22.88
CA LYS A 403 -10.93 -31.43 22.99
C LYS A 403 -12.04 -32.48 23.02
N GLY A 404 -11.81 -33.61 22.35
CA GLY A 404 -12.71 -34.75 22.30
C GLY A 404 -13.49 -34.84 20.98
N ASP A 405 -14.41 -35.81 20.93
CA ASP A 405 -15.22 -36.06 19.74
C ASP A 405 -16.33 -34.98 19.61
N ALA A 406 -16.21 -34.14 18.58
CA ALA A 406 -17.15 -33.05 18.31
C ALA A 406 -18.54 -33.56 17.91
N ASP A 407 -18.64 -34.73 17.31
CA ASP A 407 -19.92 -35.29 16.88
C ASP A 407 -20.68 -35.86 18.07
N ASN A 408 -20.00 -36.60 18.96
CA ASN A 408 -20.62 -37.08 20.21
C ASN A 408 -21.14 -35.92 21.07
N ARG A 409 -20.34 -34.85 21.21
CA ARG A 409 -20.78 -33.61 21.88
C ARG A 409 -22.02 -33.01 21.22
N MET A 410 -22.01 -32.94 19.89
CA MET A 410 -23.12 -32.42 19.10
C MET A 410 -24.40 -33.18 19.35
N TYR A 411 -24.34 -34.51 19.30
CA TYR A 411 -25.48 -35.38 19.56
C TYR A 411 -26.01 -35.23 20.99
N SER A 412 -25.13 -35.26 22.00
CA SER A 412 -25.51 -35.08 23.40
C SER A 412 -26.23 -33.75 23.65
N VAL A 413 -25.75 -32.64 23.08
CA VAL A 413 -26.42 -31.34 23.21
C VAL A 413 -27.77 -31.33 22.51
N LEU A 414 -27.86 -31.89 21.29
CA LEU A 414 -29.14 -31.94 20.59
C LEU A 414 -30.17 -32.79 21.34
N LYS A 415 -29.77 -33.96 21.84
CA LYS A 415 -30.64 -34.85 22.63
C LYS A 415 -31.14 -34.16 23.90
N THR A 416 -30.23 -33.52 24.65
CA THR A 416 -30.58 -32.86 25.91
C THR A 416 -31.41 -31.58 25.73
N GLN A 417 -31.14 -30.77 24.69
CA GLN A 417 -31.79 -29.48 24.50
C GLN A 417 -33.10 -29.55 23.73
N LEU A 418 -33.27 -30.54 22.84
CA LEU A 418 -34.44 -30.64 21.96
C LEU A 418 -35.36 -31.82 22.33
N GLY A 419 -34.82 -32.85 23.00
CA GLY A 419 -35.51 -34.11 23.24
C GLY A 419 -35.44 -35.07 22.04
N GLU A 420 -35.60 -36.36 22.32
CA GLU A 420 -35.46 -37.42 21.30
C GLU A 420 -36.45 -37.28 20.14
N GLU A 421 -37.73 -37.01 20.44
CA GLU A 421 -38.77 -36.89 19.41
C GLU A 421 -38.47 -35.77 18.40
N GLN A 422 -38.08 -34.60 18.90
CA GLN A 422 -37.73 -33.45 18.07
C GLN A 422 -36.45 -33.69 17.27
N LEU A 423 -35.44 -34.33 17.88
CA LEU A 423 -34.21 -34.70 17.20
C LEU A 423 -34.47 -35.69 16.05
N THR A 424 -35.33 -36.69 16.24
CA THR A 424 -35.74 -37.60 15.17
C THR A 424 -36.38 -36.85 14.01
N LYS A 425 -37.32 -35.93 14.28
CA LYS A 425 -37.96 -35.09 13.23
C LYS A 425 -36.92 -34.29 12.44
N ILE A 426 -35.98 -33.65 13.12
CA ILE A 426 -34.88 -32.89 12.51
C ILE A 426 -34.03 -33.78 11.60
N ILE A 427 -33.61 -34.96 12.08
CA ILE A 427 -32.77 -35.90 11.31
C ILE A 427 -33.52 -36.37 10.06
N THR A 428 -34.77 -36.82 10.21
CA THR A 428 -35.59 -37.29 9.08
C THR A 428 -35.74 -36.21 8.03
N ARG A 429 -36.09 -34.98 8.42
CA ARG A 429 -36.22 -33.85 7.50
C ARG A 429 -34.88 -33.51 6.84
N ALA A 430 -33.81 -33.42 7.61
CA ALA A 430 -32.49 -33.03 7.10
C ALA A 430 -31.86 -34.04 6.14
N LYS A 431 -32.26 -35.32 6.18
CA LYS A 431 -31.90 -36.34 5.18
C LYS A 431 -32.52 -36.07 3.80
N THR A 432 -33.66 -35.38 3.75
CA THR A 432 -34.32 -34.99 2.49
C THR A 432 -33.69 -33.77 1.82
N VAL A 433 -32.91 -32.97 2.56
CA VAL A 433 -32.28 -31.75 2.08
C VAL A 433 -30.81 -32.02 1.76
N GLY A 434 -30.41 -31.86 0.49
CA GLY A 434 -29.07 -32.22 0.01
C GLY A 434 -27.92 -31.57 0.81
N ARG A 435 -28.09 -30.32 1.26
CA ARG A 435 -27.08 -29.57 2.02
C ARG A 435 -26.86 -30.10 3.45
N THR A 436 -27.85 -30.74 4.05
CA THR A 436 -27.82 -31.22 5.45
C THR A 436 -27.75 -32.74 5.56
N LYS A 437 -27.94 -33.48 4.46
CA LYS A 437 -28.01 -34.94 4.43
C LYS A 437 -26.82 -35.62 5.09
N ALA A 438 -25.59 -35.19 4.78
CA ALA A 438 -24.38 -35.80 5.36
C ALA A 438 -24.32 -35.65 6.89
N THR A 439 -24.67 -34.47 7.41
CA THR A 439 -24.74 -34.22 8.86
C THR A 439 -25.84 -35.05 9.51
N ALA A 440 -27.01 -35.13 8.87
CA ALA A 440 -28.14 -35.91 9.38
C ALA A 440 -27.84 -37.42 9.45
N THR A 441 -27.20 -37.98 8.42
CA THR A 441 -26.75 -39.38 8.42
C THR A 441 -25.75 -39.65 9.55
N LYS A 442 -24.84 -38.71 9.83
CA LYS A 442 -23.88 -38.87 10.93
C LYS A 442 -24.55 -38.84 12.31
N LEU A 443 -25.50 -37.93 12.52
CA LEU A 443 -26.28 -37.87 13.76
C LEU A 443 -27.14 -39.12 13.96
N GLU A 444 -27.69 -39.68 12.88
CA GLU A 444 -28.44 -40.95 12.93
C GLU A 444 -27.57 -42.12 13.37
N LEU A 445 -26.33 -42.21 12.88
CA LEU A 445 -25.41 -43.28 13.31
C LEU A 445 -25.10 -43.22 14.81
N GLN A 446 -25.01 -42.02 15.38
CA GLN A 446 -24.77 -41.84 16.82
C GLN A 446 -25.96 -42.19 17.71
N VAL A 447 -27.18 -42.21 17.16
CA VAL A 447 -28.35 -42.77 17.87
C VAL A 447 -28.18 -44.28 18.10
N TRP A 448 -27.41 -44.96 17.26
CA TRP A 448 -27.28 -46.43 17.24
C TRP A 448 -25.96 -46.94 17.83
N GLU A 449 -25.04 -46.04 18.22
CA GLU A 449 -23.87 -46.41 19.01
C GLU A 449 -24.26 -46.53 20.49
N PRO A 450 -23.95 -47.65 21.18
CA PRO A 450 -24.21 -47.76 22.61
C PRO A 450 -23.38 -46.72 23.35
N THR A 451 -24.04 -45.87 24.15
CA THR A 451 -23.37 -45.06 25.16
C THR A 451 -22.70 -46.01 26.14
N VAL A 452 -21.37 -46.17 26.04
CA VAL A 452 -20.59 -46.76 27.11
C VAL A 452 -20.57 -45.72 28.24
N GLU A 453 -21.58 -45.75 29.09
CA GLU A 453 -21.56 -45.04 30.37
C GLU A 453 -20.43 -45.65 31.21
N ALA A 454 -19.50 -44.81 31.63
CA ALA A 454 -18.34 -45.20 32.42
C ALA A 454 -18.71 -45.38 33.90
N ASP A 455 -19.72 -46.21 34.19
CA ASP A 455 -20.20 -46.47 35.56
C ASP A 455 -20.04 -47.93 36.01
N ASP A 456 -19.43 -48.82 35.22
CA ASP A 456 -19.11 -50.19 35.65
C ASP A 456 -17.60 -50.48 35.60
N VAL A 457 -16.85 -49.86 36.52
CA VAL A 457 -15.65 -50.48 37.11
C VAL A 457 -15.62 -50.11 38.60
N LEU A 458 -16.27 -50.95 39.42
CA LEU A 458 -15.96 -51.08 40.84
C LEU A 458 -14.86 -52.10 41.05
#